data_AF-A0A078A9F5-F1
#
_entry.id   AF-A0A078A9F5-F1
#
_cell.length_a   1.000
_cell.length_b   1.000
_cell.length_c   1.000
_cell.angle_alpha   90.00
_cell.angle_beta   90.00
_cell.angle_gamma   90.00
#
_symmetry.space_group_name_H-M   'P 1'
#
loop_
_entity.id
_entity.type
_entity.pdbx_description
1 polymer ?
#
loop_
_entity_poly.entity_id
_entity_poly.type
_entity_poly.pdbx_seq_one_letter_code
_entity_poly.pdbx_strand_id
1 'polypeptide(L)'
;MEQKLQGLEKHIHNIFIAGAVLGALSCFARADYNLPLYSFLYIMWDQDVDEKIKLLILLIVTWFVDFIWMIYWIPHWNSDEMKDWQKGLHNFVIFFSVINFLMKIAIIFMVGFSQKDNIRKQMQQLQNARRGSNN
;
A
#
# COMPACT_ATOMS: atom_id res chain seq x y z
N MET A 1 16.83 -20.58 -1.50
CA MET A 1 16.43 -19.17 -1.68
C MET A 1 14.96 -19.09 -2.13
N GLU A 2 14.57 -19.95 -3.06
CA GLU A 2 13.19 -20.06 -3.60
C GLU A 2 12.12 -20.38 -2.56
N GLN A 3 12.38 -21.28 -1.60
CA GLN A 3 11.39 -21.63 -0.56
C GLN A 3 11.06 -20.45 0.39
N LYS A 4 12.04 -19.58 0.67
CA LYS A 4 11.82 -18.35 1.47
C LYS A 4 11.02 -17.31 0.70
N LEU A 5 11.21 -17.26 -0.63
CA LEU A 5 10.51 -16.34 -1.52
C LEU A 5 9.03 -16.74 -1.66
N GLN A 6 8.74 -18.03 -1.87
CA GLN A 6 7.37 -18.56 -1.93
C GLN A 6 6.60 -18.35 -0.61
N GLY A 7 7.28 -18.54 0.53
CA GLY A 7 6.70 -18.23 1.84
C GLY A 7 6.35 -16.75 1.98
N LEU A 8 7.22 -15.85 1.55
CA LEU A 8 7.00 -14.40 1.58
C LEU A 8 5.84 -13.97 0.68
N GLU A 9 5.75 -14.52 -0.54
CA GLU A 9 4.66 -14.22 -1.49
C GLU A 9 3.29 -14.61 -0.95
N LYS A 10 3.18 -15.75 -0.26
CA LYS A 10 1.94 -16.15 0.42
C LYS A 10 1.55 -15.18 1.54
N HIS A 11 2.52 -14.69 2.31
CA HIS A 11 2.26 -13.71 3.36
C HIS A 11 1.78 -12.38 2.77
N ILE A 12 2.36 -11.94 1.65
CA ILE A 12 1.96 -10.70 0.97
C ILE A 12 0.51 -10.77 0.48
N HIS A 13 0.09 -11.88 -0.15
CA HIS A 13 -1.31 -12.05 -0.56
C HIS A 13 -2.29 -12.01 0.62
N ASN A 14 -1.96 -12.65 1.74
CA ASN A 14 -2.78 -12.60 2.95
C ASN A 14 -2.90 -11.17 3.50
N ILE A 15 -1.83 -10.40 3.44
CA ILE A 15 -1.82 -9.00 3.86
C ILE A 15 -2.71 -8.15 2.94
N PHE A 16 -2.72 -8.41 1.62
CA PHE A 16 -3.65 -7.72 0.73
C PHE A 16 -5.11 -8.05 1.01
N ILE A 17 -5.45 -9.31 1.29
CA ILE A 17 -6.81 -9.69 1.70
C ILE A 17 -7.18 -8.96 3.00
N ALA A 18 -6.29 -8.98 4.00
CA ALA A 18 -6.51 -8.26 5.25
C ALA A 18 -6.73 -6.76 4.99
N GLY A 19 -5.95 -6.16 4.10
CA GLY A 19 -6.13 -4.77 3.66
C GLY A 19 -7.46 -4.49 2.98
N ALA A 20 -7.92 -5.39 2.13
CA ALA A 20 -9.23 -5.27 1.49
C ALA A 20 -10.35 -5.28 2.55
N VAL A 21 -10.27 -6.16 3.55
CA VAL A 21 -11.22 -6.19 4.67
C VAL A 21 -11.17 -4.89 5.47
N LEU A 22 -9.97 -4.38 5.79
CA LEU A 22 -9.80 -3.10 6.49
C LEU A 22 -10.37 -1.92 5.69
N GLY A 23 -10.18 -1.94 4.36
CA GLY A 23 -10.77 -0.97 3.43
C GLY A 23 -12.30 -1.03 3.46
N ALA A 24 -12.89 -2.22 3.42
CA ALA A 24 -14.34 -2.40 3.53
C ALA A 24 -14.89 -1.90 4.87
N LEU A 25 -14.18 -2.12 5.99
CA LEU A 25 -14.57 -1.60 7.30
C LEU A 25 -14.44 -0.07 7.38
N SER A 26 -13.49 0.51 6.65
CA SER A 26 -13.34 1.97 6.56
C SER A 26 -14.44 2.61 5.71
N CYS A 27 -15.12 1.83 4.86
CA CYS A 27 -16.21 2.32 4.00
C CYS A 27 -17.49 2.73 4.76
N PHE A 28 -17.61 2.41 6.05
CA PHE A 28 -18.82 2.71 6.83
C PHE A 28 -19.06 4.21 7.08
N ALA A 29 -18.02 5.04 7.05
CA ALA A 29 -18.13 6.49 7.24
C ALA A 29 -17.60 7.32 6.07
N ARG A 30 -16.90 6.70 5.10
CA ARG A 30 -16.31 7.39 3.96
C ARG A 30 -16.20 6.46 2.75
N ALA A 31 -16.09 6.98 1.55
CA ALA A 31 -15.65 6.17 0.42
C ALA A 31 -14.14 5.87 0.57
N ASP A 32 -13.77 4.61 0.78
CA ASP A 32 -12.37 4.21 0.95
C ASP A 32 -11.84 3.51 -0.31
N TYR A 33 -10.92 4.19 -1.00
CA TYR A 33 -10.26 3.65 -2.20
C TYR A 33 -9.27 2.52 -1.87
N ASN A 34 -8.95 2.26 -0.61
CA ASN A 34 -8.05 1.18 -0.23
C ASN A 34 -8.64 -0.20 -0.51
N LEU A 35 -9.97 -0.34 -0.44
CA LEU A 35 -10.65 -1.59 -0.81
C LEU A 35 -10.34 -2.00 -2.26
N PRO A 36 -10.68 -1.18 -3.29
CA PRO A 36 -10.35 -1.53 -4.67
C PRO A 36 -8.84 -1.59 -4.92
N LEU A 37 -8.03 -0.79 -4.21
CA LEU A 37 -6.56 -0.85 -4.31
C LEU A 37 -6.00 -2.21 -3.87
N TYR A 38 -6.36 -2.71 -2.68
CA TYR A 38 -5.86 -3.99 -2.20
C TYR A 38 -6.39 -5.17 -3.00
N SER A 39 -7.62 -5.07 -3.49
CA SER A 39 -8.20 -6.06 -4.38
C SER A 39 -7.43 -6.12 -5.70
N PHE A 40 -7.07 -4.95 -6.25
CA PHE A 40 -6.24 -4.84 -7.44
C PHE A 40 -4.83 -5.38 -7.21
N LEU A 41 -4.19 -5.05 -6.07
CA LEU A 41 -2.88 -5.56 -5.71
C LEU A 41 -2.88 -7.08 -5.57
N TYR A 42 -3.92 -7.65 -4.96
CA TYR A 42 -4.06 -9.10 -4.82
C TYR A 42 -4.09 -9.81 -6.18
N ILE A 43 -4.83 -9.27 -7.15
CA ILE A 43 -4.96 -9.87 -8.49
C ILE A 43 -3.67 -9.67 -9.31
N MET A 44 -3.08 -8.49 -9.25
CA MET A 44 -1.93 -8.11 -10.09
C MET A 44 -0.58 -8.47 -9.47
N TRP A 45 -0.55 -9.09 -8.29
CA TRP A 45 0.72 -9.36 -7.61
C TRP A 45 1.59 -10.37 -8.35
N ASP A 46 1.00 -11.32 -9.09
CA ASP A 46 1.75 -12.40 -9.76
C ASP A 46 2.36 -11.99 -11.12
N GLN A 47 2.61 -10.70 -11.31
CA GLN A 47 3.18 -10.14 -12.53
C GLN A 47 4.72 -10.05 -12.46
N ASP A 48 5.33 -9.71 -13.59
CA ASP A 48 6.78 -9.50 -13.71
C ASP A 48 7.31 -8.38 -12.79
N VAL A 49 8.62 -8.37 -12.57
CA VAL A 49 9.32 -7.42 -11.68
C VAL A 49 9.00 -5.96 -12.05
N ASP A 50 8.93 -5.63 -13.34
CA ASP A 50 8.65 -4.28 -13.80
C ASP A 50 7.26 -3.80 -13.39
N GLU A 51 6.26 -4.67 -13.50
CA GLU A 51 4.90 -4.38 -13.04
C GLU A 51 4.84 -4.30 -11.52
N LYS A 52 5.54 -5.18 -10.80
CA LYS A 52 5.65 -5.12 -9.33
C LYS A 52 6.25 -3.78 -8.85
N ILE A 53 7.21 -3.20 -9.59
CA ILE A 53 7.75 -1.87 -9.28
C ILE A 53 6.68 -0.78 -9.47
N LYS A 54 5.88 -0.84 -10.54
CA LYS A 54 4.76 0.11 -10.73
C LYS A 54 3.72 -0.01 -9.62
N LEU A 55 3.39 -1.23 -9.20
CA LEU A 55 2.51 -1.49 -8.06
C LEU A 55 3.08 -0.93 -6.75
N LEU A 56 4.39 -1.05 -6.53
CA LEU A 56 5.07 -0.45 -5.37
C LEU A 56 4.99 1.08 -5.40
N ILE A 57 5.20 1.71 -6.56
CA ILE A 57 5.04 3.16 -6.73
C ILE A 57 3.60 3.58 -6.44
N LEU A 58 2.61 2.84 -6.95
CA LEU A 58 1.20 3.08 -6.67
C LEU A 58 0.89 2.97 -5.16
N LEU A 59 1.45 1.97 -4.48
CA LEU A 59 1.34 1.82 -3.02
C LEU A 59 1.93 3.02 -2.26
N ILE A 60 3.10 3.52 -2.68
CA ILE A 60 3.73 4.70 -2.07
C ILE A 60 2.88 5.95 -2.28
N VAL A 61 2.40 6.20 -3.51
CA VAL A 61 1.55 7.36 -3.83
C VAL A 61 0.27 7.32 -3.01
N THR A 62 -0.40 6.17 -2.97
CA THR A 62 -1.65 6.04 -2.19
C THR A 62 -1.41 6.09 -0.68
N TRP A 63 -0.25 5.65 -0.19
CA TRP A 63 0.13 5.86 1.22
C TRP A 63 0.23 7.35 1.56
N PHE A 64 0.77 8.18 0.65
CA PHE A 64 0.78 9.64 0.83
C PHE A 64 -0.62 10.24 0.84
N VAL A 65 -1.52 9.72 0.01
CA VAL A 65 -2.94 10.15 0.01
C VAL A 65 -3.60 9.82 1.36
N ASP A 66 -3.34 8.63 1.93
CA ASP A 66 -3.82 8.28 3.28
C ASP A 66 -3.24 9.21 4.35
N PHE A 67 -1.95 9.58 4.24
CA PHE A 67 -1.32 10.52 5.16
C PHE A 67 -2.00 11.89 5.17
N ILE A 68 -2.24 12.46 3.99
CA ILE A 68 -2.93 13.75 3.84
C ILE A 68 -4.36 13.64 4.39
N TRP A 69 -5.04 12.55 4.07
CA TRP A 69 -6.39 12.31 4.58
C TRP A 69 -6.40 12.29 6.11
N MET A 70 -5.50 11.56 6.75
CA MET A 70 -5.42 11.49 8.21
C MET A 70 -5.14 12.85 8.86
N ILE A 71 -4.19 13.63 8.32
CA ILE A 71 -3.86 14.95 8.88
C ILE A 71 -5.07 15.89 8.84
N TYR A 72 -5.85 15.83 7.76
CA TYR A 72 -7.01 16.71 7.61
C TYR A 72 -8.23 16.21 8.41
N TRP A 73 -8.57 14.92 8.27
CA TRP A 73 -9.83 14.39 8.77
C TRP A 73 -9.80 14.00 10.25
N ILE A 74 -8.65 13.54 10.79
CA ILE A 74 -8.58 13.18 12.21
C ILE A 74 -8.88 14.39 13.12
N PRO A 75 -8.28 15.57 12.92
CA PRO A 75 -8.61 16.75 13.71
C PRO A 75 -10.04 17.23 13.44
N HIS A 76 -10.49 17.21 12.18
CA HIS A 76 -11.83 17.66 11.81
C HIS A 76 -12.93 16.79 12.44
N TRP A 77 -12.76 15.47 12.52
CA TRP A 77 -13.72 14.57 13.14
C TRP A 77 -13.68 14.59 14.67
N ASN A 78 -12.59 15.06 15.26
CA ASN A 78 -12.46 15.29 16.69
C ASN A 78 -12.85 16.71 17.12
N SER A 79 -13.29 17.58 16.20
CA SER A 79 -13.75 18.91 16.56
C SER A 79 -15.10 18.89 17.27
N ASP A 80 -15.38 19.92 18.05
CA ASP A 80 -16.64 20.08 18.79
C ASP A 80 -17.86 20.33 17.86
N GLU A 81 -17.62 20.51 16.56
CA GLU A 81 -18.67 20.71 15.55
C GLU A 81 -19.40 19.40 15.18
N MET A 82 -18.86 18.24 15.57
CA MET A 82 -19.41 16.92 15.21
C MET A 82 -20.39 16.39 16.26
N LYS A 83 -21.54 15.89 15.78
CA LYS A 83 -22.58 15.29 16.64
C LYS A 83 -22.04 14.06 17.40
N ASP A 84 -22.31 13.98 18.69
CA ASP A 84 -21.77 12.92 19.58
C ASP A 84 -22.08 11.50 19.11
N TRP A 85 -23.25 11.26 18.49
CA TRP A 85 -23.61 9.93 17.98
C TRP A 85 -22.74 9.47 16.80
N GLN A 86 -22.17 10.40 16.03
CA GLN A 86 -21.27 10.10 14.91
C GLN A 86 -19.83 9.86 15.37
N LYS A 87 -19.46 10.33 16.58
CA LYS A 87 -18.10 10.18 17.12
C LYS A 87 -17.68 8.71 17.24
N GLY A 88 -18.60 7.81 17.58
CA GLY A 88 -18.33 6.38 17.63
C GLY A 88 -17.95 5.81 16.26
N LEU A 89 -18.70 6.16 15.22
CA LEU A 89 -18.45 5.73 13.85
C LEU A 89 -17.15 6.35 13.29
N HIS A 90 -16.90 7.63 13.58
CA HIS A 90 -15.66 8.30 13.18
C HIS A 90 -14.43 7.68 13.85
N ASN A 91 -14.47 7.43 15.16
CA ASN A 91 -13.37 6.77 15.88
C ASN A 91 -13.11 5.36 15.37
N PHE A 92 -14.16 4.62 15.02
CA PHE A 92 -14.03 3.30 14.39
C PHE A 92 -13.29 3.38 13.05
N VAL A 93 -13.66 4.31 12.17
CA VAL A 93 -13.00 4.48 10.87
C VAL A 93 -11.58 5.04 11.01
N ILE A 94 -11.33 5.95 11.95
CA ILE A 94 -9.97 6.45 12.25
C ILE A 94 -9.07 5.29 12.69
N PHE A 95 -9.55 4.41 13.57
CA PHE A 95 -8.78 3.25 14.04
C PHE A 95 -8.37 2.35 12.87
N PHE A 96 -9.30 1.97 12.00
CA PHE A 96 -8.99 1.16 10.82
C PHE A 96 -8.10 1.89 9.80
N SER A 97 -8.28 3.21 9.64
CA SER A 97 -7.42 4.02 8.76
C SER A 97 -5.96 4.02 9.24
N VAL A 98 -5.73 4.13 10.56
CA VAL A 98 -4.38 4.07 11.14
C VAL A 98 -3.77 2.68 10.95
N ILE A 99 -4.51 1.61 11.21
CA ILE A 99 -4.02 0.23 10.97
C ILE A 99 -3.66 0.06 9.49
N ASN A 100 -4.52 0.52 8.60
CA ASN A 100 -4.33 0.42 7.17
C ASN A 100 -3.07 1.19 6.71
N PHE A 101 -2.88 2.40 7.26
CA PHE A 101 -1.69 3.20 7.02
C PHE A 101 -0.40 2.49 7.45
N LEU A 102 -0.38 1.91 8.66
CA LEU A 102 0.78 1.15 9.16
C LEU A 102 1.04 -0.12 8.34
N MET A 103 -0.01 -0.79 7.92
CA MET A 103 0.09 -2.00 7.10
C MET A 103 0.67 -1.68 5.71
N LYS A 104 0.31 -0.57 5.08
CA LYS A 104 0.98 -0.12 3.83
C LYS A 104 2.47 0.10 4.03
N ILE A 105 2.88 0.72 5.13
CA ILE A 105 4.31 0.90 5.46
C ILE A 105 5.00 -0.46 5.51
N ALA A 106 4.42 -1.44 6.21
CA ALA A 106 4.98 -2.78 6.31
C ALA A 106 5.12 -3.46 4.94
N ILE A 107 4.10 -3.37 4.07
CA ILE A 107 4.14 -3.90 2.70
C ILE A 107 5.26 -3.22 1.90
N ILE A 108 5.30 -1.89 1.90
CA ILE A 108 6.29 -1.11 1.15
C ILE A 108 7.71 -1.50 1.57
N PHE A 109 7.96 -1.66 2.86
CA PHE A 109 9.26 -2.12 3.34
C PHE A 109 9.56 -3.56 2.93
N MET A 110 8.64 -4.51 3.15
CA MET A 110 8.85 -5.92 2.80
C MET A 110 9.15 -6.10 1.30
N VAL A 111 8.36 -5.45 0.45
CA VAL A 111 8.51 -5.49 -1.00
C VAL A 111 9.77 -4.73 -1.44
N GLY A 112 9.99 -3.53 -0.90
CA GLY A 112 11.15 -2.70 -1.24
C GLY A 112 12.47 -3.39 -0.91
N PHE A 113 12.56 -4.08 0.22
CA PHE A 113 13.74 -4.89 0.56
C PHE A 113 13.87 -6.11 -0.35
N SER A 114 12.77 -6.81 -0.65
CA SER A 114 12.80 -7.98 -1.51
C SER A 114 13.18 -7.67 -2.97
N GLN A 115 12.84 -6.48 -3.47
CA GLN A 115 13.08 -6.08 -4.87
C GLN A 115 14.38 -5.30 -5.07
N LYS A 116 15.08 -4.91 -3.98
CA LYS A 116 16.30 -4.10 -4.02
C LYS A 116 17.36 -4.65 -4.99
N ASP A 117 17.56 -5.96 -4.96
CA ASP A 117 18.56 -6.63 -5.79
C ASP A 117 18.15 -6.66 -7.27
N ASN A 118 16.86 -6.83 -7.56
CA ASN A 118 16.33 -6.82 -8.93
C ASN A 118 16.40 -5.42 -9.54
N ILE A 119 16.01 -4.40 -8.78
CA ILE A 119 16.10 -2.98 -9.18
C ILE A 119 17.55 -2.60 -9.48
N ARG A 120 18.50 -3.06 -8.66
CA ARG A 120 19.94 -2.79 -8.88
C ARG A 120 20.45 -3.43 -10.17
N LYS A 121 20.03 -4.66 -10.48
CA LYS A 121 20.39 -5.36 -11.73
C LYS A 121 19.80 -4.65 -12.96
N GLN A 122 18.53 -4.23 -12.92
CA GLN A 122 17.91 -3.48 -14.00
C GLN A 122 18.60 -2.13 -14.26
N MET A 123 18.93 -1.39 -13.20
CA MET A 123 19.70 -0.13 -13.34
C MET A 123 21.06 -0.33 -14.01
N GLN A 124 21.77 -1.42 -13.68
CA GLN A 124 23.05 -1.74 -14.32
C GLN A 124 22.87 -2.07 -15.81
N GLN A 125 21.83 -2.82 -16.18
CA GLN A 125 21.53 -3.12 -17.59
C GLN A 125 21.19 -1.84 -18.37
N LEU A 126 20.38 -0.95 -17.81
CA LEU A 126 20.05 0.36 -18.40
C LEU A 126 21.30 1.23 -18.60
N GLN A 127 22.22 1.26 -17.63
CA GLN A 127 23.48 1.99 -17.77
C GLN A 127 24.38 1.41 -18.86
N ASN A 128 24.45 0.08 -18.96
CA ASN A 128 25.23 -0.60 -19.99
C ASN A 128 24.64 -0.39 -21.39
N ALA A 129 23.30 -0.44 -21.53
CA ALA A 129 22.61 -0.15 -22.79
C ALA A 129 22.84 1.31 -23.25
N ARG A 130 22.78 2.27 -22.33
CA ARG A 130 23.11 3.69 -22.64
C ARG A 130 24.57 3.87 -23.06
N ARG A 131 25.51 3.14 -22.45
CA ARG A 131 26.93 3.20 -22.82
C ARG A 131 27.21 2.56 -24.18
N GLY A 132 26.54 1.44 -24.50
CA GLY A 132 26.69 0.76 -25.78
C GLY A 132 26.09 1.51 -26.98
N SER A 133 25.09 2.38 -26.75
CA SER A 133 24.49 3.20 -27.80
C SER A 133 25.28 4.47 -28.16
N ASN A 134 26.28 4.85 -27.35
CA ASN A 134 27.10 6.04 -27.54
C ASN A 134 28.47 5.74 -28.19
N ASN A 135 28.72 4.48 -28.56
CA ASN A 135 29.90 4.03 -29.32
C ASN A 135 29.46 3.52 -30.69
#